data_AF-A0A496XJJ9-F1
#
_entry.id   AF-A0A496XJJ9-F1
#
_cell.length_a   1.000
_cell.length_b   1.000
_cell.length_c   1.000
_cell.angle_alpha   90.00
_cell.angle_beta   90.00
_cell.angle_gamma   90.00
#
_symmetry.space_group_name_H-M   'P 1'
#
loop_
_entity.id
_entity.type
_entity.pdbx_description
1 polymer ?
#
loop_
_entity_poly.entity_id
_entity_poly.type
_entity_poly.pdbx_seq_one_letter_code
_entity_poly.pdbx_strand_id
1 'polypeptide(L)'
;MKFVDEASITVYAGNGGNGTMSFRREKYVARGGPDGGDGGDGGSVIIEADDALNTMVDYRFKRNYRAASGKTGAGRNCTGVSGEDLLLRVPVGTTIIDEDIGEVLGDLSVAGQRLLVAQGGFHGLGNTRFKSSTNRAPRRTTPGSEGEQRSLKLELKVLADVGLLGLPNAGKSTLIRAVSSAKPKVADYPFTTLVPNLGVVKVEDHRSFVVADIPGLIEGASEGAGLGIRFLKHLTRNRILLHLVDMAPFDESDPAEAAQAIVRELERFSPTLAQRERWLVLNKSDLLDEETFARRRDAVLEALAWRGPVYSIAAIRGQGTDALCGDLMTYLEECRAREMADPELAEMERELQTRMQDEARQRIEGLRALRRQEAQDARDDSDDDFDDDDFDVEVEYVP
;
A
#
# COMPACT_ATOMS: atom_id res chain seq x y z
N MET A 1 15.13 -5.75 -5.04
CA MET A 1 14.76 -5.19 -3.71
C MET A 1 13.51 -5.87 -3.19
N LYS A 2 13.05 -5.63 -1.94
CA LYS A 2 11.86 -6.29 -1.36
C LYS A 2 10.72 -5.27 -1.37
N PHE A 3 9.53 -5.64 -1.85
CA PHE A 3 8.30 -4.90 -1.55
C PHE A 3 8.12 -4.91 -0.04
N VAL A 4 7.99 -3.75 0.55
CA VAL A 4 7.83 -3.61 1.99
C VAL A 4 6.61 -2.76 2.17
N ASP A 5 5.48 -3.44 2.35
CA ASP A 5 4.23 -2.78 2.77
C ASP A 5 4.30 -2.43 4.25
N GLU A 6 5.24 -3.04 4.96
CA GLU A 6 5.45 -2.93 6.40
C GLU A 6 6.88 -2.51 6.73
N ALA A 7 7.09 -1.24 7.07
CA ALA A 7 8.39 -0.76 7.50
C ALA A 7 8.41 -0.47 9.00
N SER A 8 9.26 -1.17 9.74
CA SER A 8 9.56 -0.84 11.14
C SER A 8 10.70 0.18 11.19
N ILE A 9 10.43 1.32 11.82
CA ILE A 9 11.38 2.41 12.02
C ILE A 9 11.41 2.83 13.47
N THR A 10 12.56 3.30 13.94
CA THR A 10 12.69 3.91 15.27
C THR A 10 12.91 5.41 15.09
N VAL A 11 11.98 6.18 15.66
CA VAL A 11 12.03 7.64 15.63
C VAL A 11 12.50 8.17 16.97
N TYR A 12 13.36 9.17 16.93
CA TYR A 12 13.87 9.88 18.10
C TYR A 12 13.60 11.37 17.89
N ALA A 13 12.76 11.96 18.73
CA ALA A 13 12.61 13.40 18.77
C ALA A 13 13.87 14.06 19.39
N GLY A 14 14.06 15.34 19.11
CA GLY A 14 15.14 16.13 19.67
C GLY A 14 14.92 16.34 21.17
N ASN A 15 16.01 16.34 21.95
CA ASN A 15 15.94 16.74 23.35
C ASN A 15 15.85 18.26 23.47
N GLY A 16 15.20 18.72 24.53
CA GLY A 16 15.23 20.13 24.90
C GLY A 16 16.63 20.57 25.31
N GLY A 17 16.99 21.79 24.93
CA GLY A 17 18.23 22.44 25.34
C GLY A 17 18.21 22.76 26.83
N ASN A 18 19.37 22.72 27.49
CA ASN A 18 19.46 23.04 28.91
C ASN A 18 19.37 24.55 29.17
N GLY A 19 18.76 24.91 30.31
CA GLY A 19 18.83 26.26 30.83
C GLY A 19 20.22 26.55 31.41
N THR A 20 20.77 27.72 31.12
CA THR A 20 22.12 28.08 31.57
C THR A 20 22.11 28.87 32.86
N MET A 21 23.11 28.64 33.72
CA MET A 21 23.36 29.46 34.89
C MET A 21 24.41 30.50 34.53
N SER A 22 24.01 31.76 34.43
CA SER A 22 24.94 32.86 34.18
C SER A 22 24.63 34.09 35.03
N PHE A 23 25.66 34.89 35.27
CA PHE A 23 25.54 36.18 35.93
C PHE A 23 26.31 37.22 35.14
N ARG A 24 25.73 38.42 35.01
CA ARG A 24 26.39 39.53 34.32
C ARG A 24 27.69 39.90 35.01
N ARG A 25 28.76 40.02 34.23
CA ARG A 25 30.09 40.46 34.71
C ARG A 25 30.53 41.65 33.89
N GLU A 26 30.59 42.81 34.54
CA GLU A 26 31.04 44.07 33.95
C GLU A 26 32.11 44.69 34.84
N LYS A 27 33.10 45.35 34.24
CA LYS A 27 34.29 45.87 34.94
C LYS A 27 33.95 46.81 36.11
N TYR A 28 32.84 47.53 36.02
CA TYR A 28 32.40 48.52 37.02
C TYR A 28 31.19 48.06 37.86
N VAL A 29 30.73 46.81 37.71
CA VAL A 29 29.58 46.27 38.45
C VAL A 29 30.04 45.13 39.35
N ALA A 30 30.05 45.38 40.67
CA ALA A 30 30.56 44.43 41.65
C ALA A 30 29.78 43.10 41.69
N ARG A 31 28.45 43.13 41.47
CA ARG A 31 27.58 41.94 41.38
C ARG A 31 26.46 42.17 40.36
N GLY A 32 26.61 41.60 39.18
CA GLY A 32 25.56 41.62 38.16
C GLY A 32 24.40 40.68 38.51
N GLY A 33 23.23 41.00 37.99
CA GLY A 33 22.05 40.13 38.09
C GLY A 33 22.21 38.83 37.27
N PRO A 34 21.31 37.85 37.48
CA PRO A 34 21.28 36.64 36.65
C PRO A 34 21.01 37.01 35.19
N ASP A 35 21.72 36.36 34.27
CA ASP A 35 21.57 36.51 32.83
C ASP A 35 21.72 35.19 32.05
N GLY A 36 21.42 34.07 32.68
CA GLY A 36 21.33 32.80 31.98
C GLY A 36 20.05 32.74 31.15
N GLY A 37 20.21 32.47 29.86
CA GLY A 37 19.10 32.21 28.95
C GLY A 37 18.52 30.80 29.08
N ASP A 38 17.30 30.65 28.59
CA ASP A 38 16.58 29.37 28.47
C ASP A 38 17.18 28.53 27.33
N GLY A 39 16.97 27.22 27.35
CA GLY A 39 17.30 26.35 26.22
C GLY A 39 16.37 26.58 25.02
N GLY A 40 16.70 25.96 23.88
CA GLY A 40 15.77 25.80 22.76
C GLY A 40 14.95 24.53 22.87
N ASP A 41 13.77 24.48 22.26
CA ASP A 41 12.97 23.25 22.19
C ASP A 41 13.63 22.22 21.27
N GLY A 42 13.38 20.93 21.52
CA GLY A 42 13.77 19.86 20.62
C GLY A 42 12.87 19.80 19.38
N GLY A 43 13.42 19.43 18.23
CA GLY A 43 12.65 19.18 17.03
C GLY A 43 11.76 17.95 17.18
N SER A 44 10.56 18.00 16.62
CA SER A 44 9.62 16.87 16.60
C SER A 44 9.79 16.01 15.35
N VAL A 45 9.25 14.79 15.38
CA VAL A 45 9.18 13.93 14.20
C VAL A 45 7.74 13.89 13.69
N ILE A 46 7.57 14.28 12.43
CA ILE A 46 6.28 14.40 11.78
C ILE A 46 6.28 13.50 10.56
N ILE A 47 5.22 12.71 10.39
CA ILE A 47 5.00 11.92 9.19
C ILE A 47 3.99 12.66 8.31
N GLU A 48 4.31 12.83 7.03
CA GLU A 48 3.46 13.48 6.02
C GLU A 48 3.11 12.49 4.90
N ALA A 49 1.84 12.43 4.54
CA ALA A 49 1.40 11.68 3.37
C ALA A 49 1.78 12.42 2.08
N ASP A 50 2.55 11.77 1.22
CA ASP A 50 2.98 12.28 -0.08
C ASP A 50 2.37 11.39 -1.17
N ASP A 51 1.70 11.98 -2.16
CA ASP A 51 1.02 11.29 -3.26
C ASP A 51 2.00 10.86 -4.37
N ALA A 52 3.19 11.45 -4.42
CA ALA A 52 4.25 11.05 -5.32
C ALA A 52 4.89 9.72 -4.87
N LEU A 53 4.80 9.37 -3.59
CA LEU A 53 5.37 8.15 -3.04
C LEU A 53 4.36 6.99 -3.12
N ASN A 54 4.76 5.90 -3.78
CA ASN A 54 3.94 4.70 -3.92
C ASN A 54 4.48 3.49 -3.12
N THR A 55 5.69 3.57 -2.54
CA THR A 55 6.31 2.45 -1.80
C THR A 55 7.08 2.91 -0.56
N MET A 56 7.26 2.01 0.42
CA MET A 56 8.04 2.27 1.66
C MET A 56 9.48 1.77 1.61
N VAL A 57 10.03 1.57 0.42
CA VAL A 57 11.34 0.93 0.24
C VAL A 57 12.45 1.69 0.97
N ASP A 58 12.38 3.03 1.01
CA ASP A 58 13.38 3.90 1.63
C ASP A 58 13.53 3.66 3.14
N TYR A 59 12.43 3.40 3.83
CA TYR A 59 12.39 3.12 5.26
C TYR A 59 13.04 1.79 5.66
N ARG A 60 13.30 0.90 4.69
CA ARG A 60 14.01 -0.35 4.93
C ARG A 60 15.51 -0.14 5.11
N PHE A 61 16.09 0.80 4.36
CA PHE A 61 17.53 1.03 4.35
C PHE A 61 17.98 1.88 5.55
N LYS A 62 17.16 2.86 5.91
CA LYS A 62 17.38 3.71 7.09
C LYS A 62 16.26 3.46 8.08
N ARG A 63 16.59 2.77 9.19
CA ARG A 63 15.64 2.46 10.26
C ARG A 63 15.58 3.52 11.36
N ASN A 64 16.66 4.28 11.55
CA ASN A 64 16.77 5.23 12.64
C ASN A 64 16.64 6.67 12.12
N TYR A 65 15.68 7.40 12.67
CA TYR A 65 15.39 8.78 12.30
C TYR A 65 15.47 9.67 13.54
N ARG A 66 16.33 10.68 13.51
CA ARG A 66 16.58 11.58 14.65
C ARG A 66 16.31 13.02 14.25
N ALA A 67 15.41 13.68 14.96
CA ALA A 67 15.22 15.13 14.86
C ALA A 67 16.34 15.87 15.61
N ALA A 68 16.53 17.16 15.30
CA ALA A 68 17.60 17.94 15.91
C ALA A 68 17.25 18.32 17.36
N SER A 69 18.22 18.25 18.26
CA SER A 69 18.04 18.71 19.65
C SER A 69 18.14 20.23 19.76
N GLY A 70 17.41 20.80 20.70
CA GLY A 70 17.51 22.22 21.05
C GLY A 70 18.89 22.56 21.63
N LYS A 71 19.36 23.78 21.34
CA LYS A 71 20.64 24.26 21.87
C LYS A 71 20.50 24.71 23.31
N THR A 72 21.55 24.53 24.10
CA THR A 72 21.66 25.08 25.45
C THR A 72 21.60 26.61 25.41
N GLY A 73 20.95 27.23 26.38
CA GLY A 73 20.97 28.67 26.55
C GLY A 73 22.38 29.19 26.80
N ALA A 74 22.61 30.50 26.67
CA ALA A 74 23.90 31.11 26.98
C ALA A 74 23.74 32.28 27.95
N GLY A 75 24.87 32.84 28.38
CA GLY A 75 24.87 34.10 29.14
C GLY A 75 24.29 35.25 28.33
N ARG A 76 24.17 36.43 28.95
CA ARG A 76 23.57 37.63 28.34
C ARG A 76 22.12 37.46 27.92
N ASN A 77 21.34 36.63 28.63
CA ASN A 77 19.94 36.30 28.33
C ASN A 77 19.74 35.70 26.92
N CYS A 78 20.74 35.03 26.38
CA CYS A 78 20.64 34.42 25.06
C CYS A 78 19.94 33.07 25.16
N THR A 79 18.74 32.96 24.57
CA THR A 79 18.01 31.69 24.47
C THR A 79 18.65 30.78 23.44
N GLY A 80 18.60 29.48 23.69
CA GLY A 80 19.04 28.48 22.72
C GLY A 80 18.14 28.43 21.49
N VAL A 81 18.73 28.11 20.34
CA VAL A 81 17.96 27.87 19.09
C VAL A 81 17.22 26.54 19.20
N SER A 82 15.96 26.51 18.76
CA SER A 82 15.17 25.28 18.70
C SER A 82 15.72 24.31 17.66
N GLY A 83 15.54 23.01 17.89
CA GLY A 83 15.86 21.98 16.93
C GLY A 83 14.93 22.02 15.72
N GLU A 84 15.48 21.71 14.54
CA GLU A 84 14.70 21.50 13.33
C GLU A 84 13.89 20.19 13.41
N ASP A 85 12.62 20.29 13.01
CA ASP A 85 11.71 19.14 12.90
C ASP A 85 12.16 18.19 11.78
N LEU A 86 11.91 16.90 11.98
CA LEU A 86 12.15 15.88 10.98
C LEU A 86 10.84 15.47 10.30
N LEU A 87 10.72 15.82 9.02
CA LEU A 87 9.61 15.40 8.18
C LEU A 87 9.93 14.06 7.49
N LEU A 88 9.10 13.05 7.73
CA LEU A 88 9.18 11.74 7.09
C LEU A 88 8.01 11.60 6.10
N ARG A 89 8.30 11.38 4.82
CA ARG A 89 7.28 11.29 3.78
C ARG A 89 6.89 9.84 3.49
N VAL A 90 5.61 9.54 3.61
CA VAL A 90 5.04 8.21 3.36
C VAL A 90 3.98 8.25 2.27
N PRO A 91 3.76 7.15 1.52
CA PRO A 91 2.63 7.01 0.63
C PRO A 91 1.28 7.29 1.31
N VAL A 92 0.34 7.84 0.53
CA VAL A 92 -1.06 7.98 0.96
C VAL A 92 -1.67 6.59 1.23
N GLY A 93 -2.44 6.46 2.30
CA GLY A 93 -3.02 5.20 2.77
C GLY A 93 -2.13 4.45 3.78
N THR A 94 -1.12 5.10 4.33
CA THR A 94 -0.26 4.53 5.38
C THR A 94 -0.93 4.58 6.74
N THR A 95 -0.96 3.43 7.41
CA THR A 95 -1.34 3.26 8.82
C THR A 95 -0.08 3.31 9.67
N ILE A 96 -0.08 4.12 10.71
CA ILE A 96 1.05 4.25 11.63
C ILE A 96 0.67 3.56 12.93
N ILE A 97 1.43 2.52 13.30
CA ILE A 97 1.21 1.70 14.49
C ILE A 97 2.41 1.85 15.40
N ASP A 98 2.17 2.03 16.70
CA ASP A 98 3.22 1.96 17.72
C ASP A 98 3.56 0.49 17.99
N GLU A 99 4.80 0.07 17.75
CA GLU A 99 5.22 -1.33 17.95
C GLU A 99 5.29 -1.72 19.42
N ASP A 100 5.56 -0.76 20.32
CA ASP A 100 5.74 -1.03 21.73
C ASP A 100 4.39 -1.23 22.42
N ILE A 101 3.35 -0.52 21.98
CA ILE A 101 2.00 -0.53 22.58
C ILE A 101 1.01 -1.35 21.73
N GLY A 102 1.25 -1.48 20.43
CA GLY A 102 0.33 -2.11 19.47
C GLY A 102 -0.87 -1.25 19.10
N GLU A 103 -0.86 0.03 19.46
CA GLU A 103 -1.94 0.97 19.15
C GLU A 103 -1.73 1.68 17.81
N VAL A 104 -2.82 1.91 17.09
CA VAL A 104 -2.82 2.68 15.84
C VAL A 104 -2.81 4.17 16.20
N LEU A 105 -1.71 4.86 15.89
CA LEU A 105 -1.58 6.31 16.12
C LEU A 105 -2.44 7.11 15.15
N GLY A 106 -2.59 6.62 13.92
CA GLY A 106 -3.46 7.23 12.92
C GLY A 106 -3.25 6.71 11.51
N ASP A 107 -4.22 7.01 10.66
CA ASP A 107 -4.20 6.72 9.23
C ASP A 107 -3.99 8.03 8.44
N LEU A 108 -3.02 8.01 7.54
CA LEU A 108 -2.77 9.10 6.59
C LEU A 108 -3.50 8.79 5.29
N SER A 109 -4.69 9.37 5.12
CA SER A 109 -5.60 9.06 4.01
C SER A 109 -5.64 10.13 2.93
N VAL A 110 -5.16 11.33 3.22
CA VAL A 110 -5.17 12.48 2.31
C VAL A 110 -3.74 12.95 2.06
N ALA A 111 -3.43 13.33 0.81
CA ALA A 111 -2.15 13.94 0.46
C ALA A 111 -1.91 15.23 1.27
N GLY A 112 -0.67 15.41 1.75
CA GLY A 112 -0.28 16.50 2.64
C GLY A 112 -0.78 16.37 4.08
N GLN A 113 -1.51 15.32 4.44
CA GLN A 113 -1.92 15.08 5.82
C GLN A 113 -0.68 14.80 6.68
N ARG A 114 -0.57 15.50 7.82
CA ARG A 114 0.55 15.40 8.76
C ARG A 114 0.10 14.76 10.07
N LEU A 115 0.93 13.86 10.59
CA LEU A 115 0.77 13.26 11.91
C LEU A 115 2.04 13.46 12.72
N LEU A 116 1.93 14.08 13.89
CA LEU A 116 3.01 14.15 14.88
C LEU A 116 3.17 12.78 15.52
N VAL A 117 4.31 12.12 15.31
CA VAL A 117 4.54 10.77 15.84
C VAL A 117 5.47 10.72 17.03
N ALA A 118 6.35 11.72 17.19
CA ALA A 118 7.19 11.86 18.37
C ALA A 118 7.37 13.34 18.69
N GLN A 119 6.97 13.75 19.90
CA GLN A 119 7.08 15.13 20.36
C GLN A 119 8.51 15.46 20.82
N GLY A 120 9.01 16.61 20.38
CA GLY A 120 10.29 17.17 20.84
C GLY A 120 10.27 17.55 22.33
N GLY A 121 11.43 17.42 22.98
CA GLY A 121 11.59 17.77 24.39
C GLY A 121 11.50 19.28 24.62
N PHE A 122 10.90 19.67 25.74
CA PHE A 122 10.76 21.06 26.14
C PHE A 122 12.08 21.66 26.63
N HIS A 123 12.30 22.93 26.34
CA HIS A 123 13.47 23.67 26.80
C HIS A 123 13.59 23.74 28.33
N GLY A 124 14.84 23.72 28.79
CA GLY A 124 15.21 24.01 30.17
C GLY A 124 15.19 25.49 30.48
N LEU A 125 14.89 25.84 31.73
CA LEU A 125 14.77 27.22 32.20
C LEU A 125 16.11 27.71 32.75
N GLY A 126 16.56 28.85 32.25
CA GLY A 126 17.75 29.55 32.74
C GLY A 126 17.54 30.11 34.14
N ASN A 127 18.64 30.48 34.81
CA ASN A 127 18.55 30.99 36.18
C ASN A 127 17.75 32.29 36.29
N THR A 128 17.67 33.06 35.21
CA THR A 128 16.87 34.29 35.12
C THR A 128 15.38 34.06 35.44
N ARG A 129 14.82 32.91 35.06
CA ARG A 129 13.40 32.55 35.31
C ARG A 129 13.07 32.30 36.77
N PHE A 130 14.07 31.95 37.59
CA PHE A 130 13.90 31.68 39.03
C PHE A 130 14.09 32.93 39.91
N LYS A 131 14.22 34.11 39.30
CA LYS A 131 14.38 35.38 40.01
C LYS A 131 13.06 35.79 40.65
N SER A 132 13.06 36.00 41.96
CA SER A 132 11.91 36.51 42.71
C SER A 132 12.30 37.76 43.52
N SER A 133 11.32 38.41 44.14
CA SER A 133 11.57 39.53 45.06
C SER A 133 12.47 39.13 46.23
N THR A 134 12.35 37.88 46.69
CA THR A 134 13.11 37.27 47.78
C THR A 134 14.42 36.61 47.32
N ASN A 135 14.48 36.06 46.10
CA ASN A 135 15.66 35.43 45.52
C ASN A 135 16.18 36.21 44.31
N ARG A 136 17.08 37.18 44.57
CA ARG A 136 17.62 38.08 43.53
C ARG A 136 18.75 37.48 42.70
N ALA A 137 19.42 36.43 43.20
CA ALA A 137 20.55 35.76 42.55
C ALA A 137 20.38 34.22 42.53
N PRO A 138 19.33 33.71 41.85
CA PRO A 138 19.07 32.29 41.76
C PRO A 138 20.23 31.54 41.11
N ARG A 139 20.61 30.41 41.72
CA ARG A 139 21.58 29.44 41.20
C ARG A 139 20.90 28.12 40.82
N ARG A 140 19.63 28.20 40.43
CA ARG A 140 18.83 27.07 39.97
C ARG A 140 18.62 27.23 38.47
N THR A 141 18.78 26.13 37.74
CA THR A 141 18.37 25.97 36.34
C THR A 141 17.59 24.67 36.24
N THR A 142 16.84 24.50 35.16
CA THR A 142 16.30 23.17 34.81
C THR A 142 16.96 22.65 33.55
N PRO A 143 17.24 21.33 33.47
CA PRO A 143 17.61 20.71 32.22
C PRO A 143 16.42 20.75 31.25
N GLY A 144 16.70 20.61 29.96
CA GLY A 144 15.64 20.34 28.99
C GLY A 144 15.05 18.95 29.20
N SER A 145 13.81 18.73 28.79
CA SER A 145 13.21 17.39 28.82
C SER A 145 13.76 16.53 27.69
N GLU A 146 13.73 15.23 27.89
CA GLU A 146 14.03 14.28 26.82
C GLU A 146 12.90 14.32 25.78
N GLY A 147 13.26 14.14 24.50
CA GLY A 147 12.31 13.98 23.42
C GLY A 147 11.69 12.59 23.43
N GLU A 148 10.49 12.45 22.89
CA GLU A 148 9.86 11.14 22.76
C GLU A 148 10.66 10.23 21.82
N GLN A 149 10.75 8.95 22.19
CA GLN A 149 11.28 7.89 21.36
C GLN A 149 10.19 6.84 21.17
N ARG A 150 9.96 6.45 19.92
CA ARG A 150 8.97 5.41 19.58
C ARG A 150 9.49 4.47 18.51
N SER A 151 9.11 3.21 18.61
CA SER A 151 9.24 2.24 17.52
C SER A 151 7.91 2.22 16.76
N LEU A 152 7.95 2.53 15.46
CA LEU A 152 6.76 2.66 14.62
C LEU A 152 6.78 1.61 13.53
N LYS A 153 5.65 0.93 13.35
CA LYS A 153 5.36 0.10 12.20
C LYS A 153 4.48 0.88 11.23
N LEU A 154 4.98 1.10 10.02
CA LEU A 154 4.27 1.75 8.94
C LEU A 154 3.69 0.67 8.04
N GLU A 155 2.36 0.62 7.91
CA GLU A 155 1.66 -0.36 7.08
C GLU A 155 0.87 0.33 5.96
N LEU A 156 1.18 0.04 4.70
CA LEU A 156 0.45 0.57 3.55
C LEU A 156 -0.82 -0.24 3.27
N LYS A 157 -2.00 0.40 3.29
CA LYS A 157 -3.30 -0.24 3.01
C LYS A 157 -3.62 -0.38 1.51
N VAL A 158 -2.71 -0.03 0.60
CA VAL A 158 -2.98 0.01 -0.87
C VAL A 158 -2.35 -1.20 -1.56
N LEU A 159 -3.14 -1.86 -2.42
CA LEU A 159 -2.89 -3.22 -2.91
C LEU A 159 -2.49 -3.34 -4.39
N ALA A 160 -2.76 -2.36 -5.25
CA ALA A 160 -2.13 -2.20 -6.57
C ALA A 160 -2.69 -0.99 -7.33
N ASP A 161 -1.90 -0.42 -8.24
CA ASP A 161 -2.35 0.58 -9.22
C ASP A 161 -2.89 -0.10 -10.50
N VAL A 162 -2.29 -1.23 -10.86
CA VAL A 162 -2.52 -1.96 -12.13
C VAL A 162 -2.90 -3.42 -11.84
N GLY A 163 -4.00 -3.88 -12.44
CA GLY A 163 -4.44 -5.27 -12.33
C GLY A 163 -4.16 -6.08 -13.60
N LEU A 164 -3.57 -7.27 -13.48
CA LEU A 164 -3.39 -8.19 -14.61
C LEU A 164 -4.56 -9.17 -14.76
N LEU A 165 -5.13 -9.23 -15.96
CA LEU A 165 -6.17 -10.17 -16.40
C LEU A 165 -5.60 -11.11 -17.46
N GLY A 166 -6.10 -12.34 -17.52
CA GLY A 166 -5.70 -13.33 -18.52
C GLY A 166 -5.82 -14.76 -17.99
N LEU A 167 -5.86 -15.72 -18.91
CA LEU A 167 -5.97 -17.15 -18.63
C LEU A 167 -4.80 -17.66 -17.74
N PRO A 168 -5.00 -18.81 -17.05
CA PRO A 168 -3.89 -19.58 -16.53
C PRO A 168 -2.83 -19.78 -17.63
N ASN A 169 -1.55 -19.61 -17.30
CA ASN A 169 -0.42 -19.72 -18.24
C ASN A 169 -0.28 -18.63 -19.32
N ALA A 170 -1.12 -17.58 -19.33
CA ALA A 170 -0.94 -16.41 -20.20
C ALA A 170 0.39 -15.65 -19.94
N GLY A 171 1.11 -16.02 -18.89
CA GLY A 171 2.40 -15.44 -18.53
C GLY A 171 2.30 -14.25 -17.59
N LYS A 172 1.17 -14.07 -16.88
CA LYS A 172 0.97 -12.99 -15.87
C LYS A 172 2.08 -12.92 -14.84
N SER A 173 2.34 -14.04 -14.15
CA SER A 173 3.41 -14.08 -13.14
C SER A 173 4.80 -13.93 -13.73
N THR A 174 5.00 -14.33 -14.99
CA THR A 174 6.26 -14.12 -15.73
C THR A 174 6.46 -12.65 -16.06
N LEU A 175 5.41 -11.96 -16.51
CA LEU A 175 5.42 -10.53 -16.75
C LEU A 175 5.76 -9.78 -15.47
N ILE A 176 5.08 -10.07 -14.36
CA ILE A 176 5.37 -9.47 -13.04
C ILE A 176 6.84 -9.66 -12.67
N ARG A 177 7.41 -10.85 -12.87
CA ARG A 177 8.83 -11.11 -12.58
C ARG A 177 9.77 -10.30 -13.49
N ALA A 178 9.41 -10.10 -14.75
CA ALA A 178 10.21 -9.36 -15.71
C ALA A 178 10.21 -7.85 -15.45
N VAL A 179 9.04 -7.27 -15.14
CA VAL A 179 8.90 -5.83 -14.91
C VAL A 179 9.25 -5.40 -13.48
N SER A 180 9.26 -6.33 -12.53
CA SER A 180 9.45 -5.99 -11.13
C SER A 180 10.92 -5.77 -10.78
N SER A 181 11.25 -4.58 -10.28
CA SER A 181 12.57 -4.23 -9.72
C SER A 181 12.84 -4.92 -8.37
N ALA A 182 11.80 -5.56 -7.82
CA ALA A 182 11.83 -6.39 -6.63
C ALA A 182 11.56 -7.86 -6.98
N LYS A 183 12.08 -8.82 -6.19
CA LYS A 183 11.58 -10.21 -6.32
C LYS A 183 10.08 -10.16 -5.99
N PRO A 184 9.19 -10.62 -6.90
CA PRO A 184 7.76 -10.65 -6.63
C PRO A 184 7.52 -11.40 -5.33
N LYS A 185 6.80 -10.77 -4.42
CA LYS A 185 6.49 -11.38 -3.14
C LYS A 185 5.10 -12.00 -3.21
N VAL A 186 5.04 -13.22 -2.71
CA VAL A 186 3.82 -13.90 -2.29
C VAL A 186 3.39 -13.16 -1.01
N ALA A 187 2.35 -12.34 -1.11
CA ALA A 187 1.90 -11.52 0.01
C ALA A 187 0.82 -12.26 0.83
N ASP A 188 1.23 -12.80 1.97
CA ASP A 188 0.34 -13.52 2.89
C ASP A 188 -0.54 -12.54 3.68
N TYR A 189 -1.50 -11.90 3.00
CA TYR A 189 -2.47 -11.05 3.67
C TYR A 189 -3.40 -11.91 4.54
N PRO A 190 -3.74 -11.52 5.79
CA PRO A 190 -4.53 -12.33 6.73
C PRO A 190 -5.97 -12.65 6.26
N PHE A 191 -6.35 -12.22 5.07
CA PHE A 191 -7.72 -12.19 4.57
C PHE A 191 -7.87 -12.69 3.13
N THR A 192 -6.80 -13.21 2.52
CA THR A 192 -6.80 -13.80 1.17
C THR A 192 -6.60 -15.31 1.27
N THR A 193 -7.47 -16.11 0.68
CA THR A 193 -7.29 -17.58 0.58
C THR A 193 -6.29 -17.99 -0.50
N LEU A 194 -6.12 -17.15 -1.53
CA LEU A 194 -5.10 -17.29 -2.56
C LEU A 194 -4.16 -16.09 -2.46
N VAL A 195 -2.87 -16.38 -2.30
CA VAL A 195 -1.87 -15.33 -2.18
C VAL A 195 -1.66 -14.65 -3.54
N PRO A 196 -1.97 -13.34 -3.69
CA PRO A 196 -1.74 -12.66 -4.96
C PRO A 196 -0.24 -12.44 -5.21
N ASN A 197 0.16 -12.52 -6.47
CA ASN A 197 1.50 -12.14 -6.89
C ASN A 197 1.55 -10.62 -7.11
N LEU A 198 2.39 -9.92 -6.35
CA LEU A 198 2.61 -8.48 -6.51
C LEU A 198 4.01 -8.19 -7.05
N GLY A 199 4.09 -7.21 -7.94
CA GLY A 199 5.33 -6.68 -8.50
C GLY A 199 5.40 -5.17 -8.38
N VAL A 200 6.59 -4.65 -8.09
CA VAL A 200 6.86 -3.20 -8.07
C VAL A 200 7.60 -2.85 -9.34
N VAL A 201 6.98 -2.05 -10.19
CA VAL A 201 7.60 -1.55 -11.41
C VAL A 201 8.21 -0.19 -11.10
N LYS A 202 9.54 -0.08 -11.23
CA LYS A 202 10.25 1.20 -11.17
C LYS A 202 10.58 1.64 -12.59
N VAL A 203 10.06 2.80 -12.99
CA VAL A 203 10.36 3.39 -14.30
C VAL A 203 11.55 4.35 -14.18
N GLU A 204 11.54 5.24 -13.18
CA GLU A 204 12.62 6.20 -12.89
C GLU A 204 12.80 6.38 -11.36
N ASP A 205 13.78 7.19 -10.94
CA ASP A 205 13.92 7.58 -9.54
C ASP A 205 12.67 8.36 -9.09
N HIS A 206 12.05 7.89 -7.99
CA HIS A 206 10.76 8.36 -7.46
C HIS A 206 9.51 8.07 -8.32
N ARG A 207 9.62 7.38 -9.46
CA ARG A 207 8.47 6.96 -10.29
C ARG A 207 8.31 5.44 -10.25
N SER A 208 7.35 4.98 -9.45
CA SER A 208 7.07 3.55 -9.29
C SER A 208 5.57 3.29 -9.16
N PHE A 209 5.11 2.12 -9.59
CA PHE A 209 3.72 1.70 -9.40
C PHE A 209 3.66 0.21 -9.05
N VAL A 210 2.53 -0.21 -8.48
CA VAL A 210 2.32 -1.60 -8.05
C VAL A 210 1.42 -2.32 -9.05
N VAL A 211 1.89 -3.47 -9.53
CA VAL A 211 1.13 -4.39 -10.38
C VAL A 211 0.71 -5.59 -9.53
N ALA A 212 -0.57 -5.91 -9.52
CA ALA A 212 -1.08 -7.13 -8.94
C ALA A 212 -1.56 -8.09 -10.04
N ASP A 213 -1.19 -9.37 -9.88
CA ASP A 213 -1.92 -10.45 -10.52
C ASP A 213 -3.32 -10.51 -9.91
N ILE A 214 -4.34 -10.65 -10.74
CA ILE A 214 -5.69 -10.98 -10.28
C ILE A 214 -5.82 -12.50 -10.39
N PRO A 215 -5.46 -13.28 -9.34
CA PRO A 215 -5.77 -14.69 -9.30
C PRO A 215 -7.29 -14.89 -9.31
N GLY A 216 -7.73 -15.91 -10.05
CA GLY A 216 -9.02 -16.53 -9.77
C GLY A 216 -10.28 -15.74 -10.15
N LEU A 217 -10.31 -15.02 -11.27
CA LEU A 217 -11.59 -14.89 -11.98
C LEU A 217 -12.07 -16.31 -12.42
N ILE A 218 -11.13 -17.14 -12.92
CA ILE A 218 -11.42 -18.21 -13.91
C ILE A 218 -11.47 -19.63 -13.31
N GLU A 219 -10.76 -19.93 -12.23
CA GLU A 219 -10.77 -21.25 -11.58
C GLU A 219 -10.87 -21.02 -10.05
N GLY A 220 -12.03 -21.31 -9.47
CA GLY A 220 -12.25 -21.18 -8.01
C GLY A 220 -13.35 -20.20 -7.59
N ALA A 221 -13.81 -19.31 -8.47
CA ALA A 221 -15.07 -18.57 -8.25
C ALA A 221 -16.26 -19.54 -8.21
N SER A 222 -16.21 -20.57 -9.06
CA SER A 222 -17.12 -21.72 -9.14
C SER A 222 -16.90 -22.78 -8.05
N GLU A 223 -15.75 -22.85 -7.38
CA GLU A 223 -15.47 -23.86 -6.32
C GLU A 223 -15.45 -23.30 -4.88
N GLY A 224 -15.55 -21.98 -4.69
CA GLY A 224 -15.73 -21.42 -3.34
C GLY A 224 -14.46 -21.36 -2.51
N ALA A 225 -13.30 -21.33 -3.16
CA ALA A 225 -12.00 -21.09 -2.55
C ALA A 225 -11.84 -19.63 -2.08
N GLY A 226 -12.79 -19.13 -1.27
CA GLY A 226 -12.67 -17.98 -0.36
C GLY A 226 -12.00 -16.71 -0.88
N LEU A 227 -12.09 -16.38 -2.18
CA LEU A 227 -11.73 -15.06 -2.70
C LEU A 227 -12.56 -14.02 -1.96
N GLY A 228 -12.01 -13.50 -0.87
CA GLY A 228 -12.76 -12.74 0.11
C GLY A 228 -13.35 -11.48 -0.52
N ILE A 229 -14.51 -11.07 -0.03
CA ILE A 229 -15.15 -9.77 -0.33
C ILE A 229 -14.13 -8.62 -0.24
N ARG A 230 -13.10 -8.77 0.61
CA ARG A 230 -12.01 -7.82 0.78
C ARG A 230 -11.02 -7.83 -0.40
N PHE A 231 -10.58 -8.97 -0.95
CA PHE A 231 -9.71 -9.01 -2.14
C PHE A 231 -10.34 -8.26 -3.33
N LEU A 232 -11.65 -8.40 -3.47
CA LEU A 232 -12.43 -7.75 -4.51
C LEU A 232 -12.60 -6.25 -4.27
N LYS A 233 -12.69 -5.81 -3.00
CA LYS A 233 -12.57 -4.39 -2.62
C LYS A 233 -11.25 -3.76 -3.04
N HIS A 234 -10.20 -4.56 -3.21
CA HIS A 234 -8.89 -4.09 -3.65
C HIS A 234 -8.75 -4.07 -5.17
N LEU A 235 -9.38 -5.03 -5.85
CA LEU A 235 -9.49 -5.09 -7.31
C LEU A 235 -10.21 -3.87 -7.90
N THR A 236 -11.20 -3.34 -7.19
CA THR A 236 -11.94 -2.12 -7.58
C THR A 236 -11.14 -0.83 -7.44
N ARG A 237 -9.95 -0.88 -6.80
CA ARG A 237 -9.02 0.26 -6.70
C ARG A 237 -8.00 0.31 -7.83
N ASN A 238 -7.93 -0.72 -8.69
CA ASN A 238 -7.06 -0.70 -9.86
C ASN A 238 -7.52 0.42 -10.80
N ARG A 239 -6.59 1.33 -11.14
CA ARG A 239 -6.86 2.44 -12.05
C ARG A 239 -7.03 1.94 -13.48
N ILE A 240 -6.27 0.91 -13.82
CA ILE A 240 -6.20 0.30 -15.15
C ILE A 240 -6.08 -1.22 -15.07
N LEU A 241 -6.64 -1.90 -16.06
CA LEU A 241 -6.57 -3.35 -16.22
C LEU A 241 -5.71 -3.70 -17.45
N LEU A 242 -4.76 -4.62 -17.29
CA LEU A 242 -3.97 -5.17 -18.39
C LEU A 242 -4.51 -6.54 -18.76
N HIS A 243 -5.03 -6.65 -19.98
CA HIS A 243 -5.52 -7.91 -20.50
C HIS A 243 -4.39 -8.64 -21.25
N LEU A 244 -3.79 -9.63 -20.60
CA LEU A 244 -2.79 -10.51 -21.19
C LEU A 244 -3.46 -11.62 -22.00
N VAL A 245 -3.09 -11.69 -23.28
CA VAL A 245 -3.48 -12.76 -24.20
C VAL A 245 -2.25 -13.54 -24.60
N ASP A 246 -2.33 -14.86 -24.47
CA ASP A 246 -1.28 -15.77 -24.96
C ASP A 246 -1.40 -15.94 -26.46
N MET A 247 -0.38 -15.52 -27.21
CA MET A 247 -0.39 -15.66 -28.67
C MET A 247 0.06 -17.04 -29.13
N ALA A 248 0.78 -17.78 -28.28
CA ALA A 248 1.31 -19.11 -28.58
C ALA A 248 0.90 -20.12 -27.51
N PRO A 249 -0.41 -20.43 -27.41
CA PRO A 249 -0.90 -21.45 -26.50
C PRO A 249 -0.37 -22.84 -26.88
N PHE A 250 0.03 -23.63 -25.88
CA PHE A 250 0.52 -25.00 -26.07
C PHE A 250 -0.58 -26.01 -26.35
N ASP A 251 -1.83 -25.68 -26.02
CA ASP A 251 -3.02 -26.49 -26.20
C ASP A 251 -3.74 -26.20 -27.53
N GLU A 252 -3.13 -25.41 -28.41
CA GLU A 252 -3.69 -24.95 -29.70
C GLU A 252 -5.03 -24.20 -29.58
N SER A 253 -5.38 -23.71 -28.38
CA SER A 253 -6.56 -22.87 -28.18
C SER A 253 -6.50 -21.59 -29.01
N ASP A 254 -7.65 -21.07 -29.44
CA ASP A 254 -7.70 -19.81 -30.20
C ASP A 254 -7.50 -18.61 -29.24
N PRO A 255 -6.45 -17.79 -29.43
CA PRO A 255 -6.23 -16.59 -28.63
C PRO A 255 -7.42 -15.62 -28.65
N ALA A 256 -8.19 -15.59 -29.74
CA ALA A 256 -9.36 -14.73 -29.86
C ALA A 256 -10.51 -15.19 -28.94
N GLU A 257 -10.79 -16.49 -28.91
CA GLU A 257 -11.81 -17.08 -28.03
C GLU A 257 -11.41 -16.93 -26.55
N ALA A 258 -10.14 -17.17 -26.24
CA ALA A 258 -9.57 -16.98 -24.91
C ALA A 258 -9.78 -15.55 -24.41
N ALA A 259 -9.46 -14.56 -25.25
CA ALA A 259 -9.64 -13.16 -24.87
C ALA A 259 -11.12 -12.81 -24.67
N GLN A 260 -12.02 -13.26 -25.56
CA GLN A 260 -13.45 -13.04 -25.39
C GLN A 260 -14.02 -13.71 -24.13
N ALA A 261 -13.52 -14.89 -23.76
CA ALA A 261 -13.95 -15.57 -22.54
C ALA A 261 -13.70 -14.70 -21.30
N ILE A 262 -12.51 -14.12 -21.18
CA ILE A 262 -12.15 -13.20 -20.09
C ILE A 262 -13.03 -11.95 -20.08
N VAL A 263 -13.37 -11.38 -21.25
CA VAL A 263 -14.26 -10.21 -21.32
C VAL A 263 -15.66 -10.56 -20.83
N ARG A 264 -16.26 -11.65 -21.33
CA ARG A 264 -17.58 -12.11 -20.89
C ARG A 264 -17.62 -12.38 -19.40
N GLU A 265 -16.54 -12.89 -18.85
CA GLU A 265 -16.40 -13.19 -17.44
C GLU A 265 -16.30 -11.93 -16.59
N LEU A 266 -15.50 -10.95 -17.02
CA LEU A 266 -15.39 -9.65 -16.39
C LEU A 266 -16.75 -8.92 -16.34
N GLU A 267 -17.49 -8.94 -17.45
CA GLU A 267 -18.84 -8.38 -17.56
C GLU A 267 -19.85 -9.10 -16.65
N ARG A 268 -19.79 -10.44 -16.59
CA ARG A 268 -20.60 -11.24 -15.67
C ARG A 268 -20.28 -10.95 -14.22
N PHE A 269 -19.06 -10.55 -13.91
CA PHE A 269 -18.61 -10.30 -12.55
C PHE A 269 -19.02 -8.90 -12.07
N SER A 270 -18.61 -7.85 -12.78
CA SER A 270 -19.06 -6.46 -12.54
C SER A 270 -19.10 -5.70 -13.85
N PRO A 271 -20.29 -5.27 -14.32
CA PRO A 271 -20.42 -4.42 -15.51
C PRO A 271 -19.63 -3.12 -15.38
N THR A 272 -19.55 -2.57 -14.16
CA THR A 272 -18.82 -1.34 -13.89
C THR A 272 -17.30 -1.54 -13.97
N LEU A 273 -16.79 -2.69 -13.55
CA LEU A 273 -15.36 -3.06 -13.72
C LEU A 273 -15.01 -3.30 -15.20
N ALA A 274 -15.94 -3.84 -15.99
CA ALA A 274 -15.73 -4.04 -17.43
C ALA A 274 -15.62 -2.73 -18.23
N GLN A 275 -16.16 -1.63 -17.69
CA GLN A 275 -16.07 -0.28 -18.28
C GLN A 275 -14.77 0.46 -17.95
N ARG A 276 -13.95 -0.06 -17.01
CA ARG A 276 -12.65 0.54 -16.70
C ARG A 276 -11.72 0.51 -17.91
N GLU A 277 -10.81 1.48 -17.96
CA GLU A 277 -9.75 1.50 -18.97
C GLU A 277 -8.96 0.19 -18.91
N ARG A 278 -8.83 -0.42 -20.08
CA ARG A 278 -8.19 -1.72 -20.23
C ARG A 278 -7.25 -1.65 -21.42
N TRP A 279 -6.01 -2.12 -21.24
CA TRP A 279 -5.03 -2.22 -22.32
C TRP A 279 -4.80 -3.67 -22.70
N LEU A 280 -4.64 -3.92 -24.00
CA LEU A 280 -4.42 -5.27 -24.51
C LEU A 280 -2.92 -5.54 -24.61
N VAL A 281 -2.49 -6.67 -24.04
CA VAL A 281 -1.08 -7.08 -24.00
C VAL A 281 -0.96 -8.47 -24.60
N LEU A 282 -0.37 -8.55 -25.79
CA LEU A 282 -0.14 -9.77 -26.54
C LEU A 282 1.20 -10.35 -26.11
N ASN A 283 1.18 -11.47 -25.37
CA ASN A 283 2.38 -12.08 -24.82
C ASN A 283 2.85 -13.26 -25.68
N LYS A 284 4.13 -13.63 -25.51
CA LYS A 284 4.84 -14.70 -26.25
C LYS A 284 4.98 -14.43 -27.76
N SER A 285 5.17 -13.17 -28.14
CA SER A 285 5.45 -12.81 -29.54
C SER A 285 6.75 -13.43 -30.07
N ASP A 286 7.65 -13.88 -29.20
CA ASP A 286 8.94 -14.47 -29.58
C ASP A 286 8.87 -15.93 -30.07
N LEU A 287 7.71 -16.57 -29.94
CA LEU A 287 7.49 -17.96 -30.37
C LEU A 287 6.84 -18.06 -31.75
N LEU A 288 6.47 -16.93 -32.37
CA LEU A 288 5.76 -16.88 -33.64
C LEU A 288 6.58 -16.14 -34.70
N ASP A 289 6.38 -16.50 -35.95
CA ASP A 289 6.80 -15.72 -37.10
C ASP A 289 5.90 -14.48 -37.29
N GLU A 290 6.43 -13.45 -37.94
CA GLU A 290 5.77 -12.15 -38.09
C GLU A 290 4.40 -12.27 -38.80
N GLU A 291 4.28 -13.17 -39.78
CA GLU A 291 3.05 -13.37 -40.55
C GLU A 291 1.97 -14.05 -39.71
N THR A 292 2.32 -15.14 -39.00
CA THR A 292 1.37 -15.80 -38.09
C THR A 292 0.97 -14.90 -36.92
N PHE A 293 1.92 -14.13 -36.37
CA PHE A 293 1.65 -13.17 -35.30
C PHE A 293 0.67 -12.09 -35.75
N ALA A 294 0.89 -11.47 -36.91
CA ALA A 294 0.01 -10.46 -37.46
C ALA A 294 -1.41 -10.99 -37.67
N ARG A 295 -1.55 -12.20 -38.23
CA ARG A 295 -2.85 -12.84 -38.43
C ARG A 295 -3.59 -13.09 -37.11
N ARG A 296 -2.90 -13.63 -36.09
CA ARG A 296 -3.49 -13.89 -34.76
C ARG A 296 -3.85 -12.59 -34.03
N ARG A 297 -2.99 -11.58 -34.12
CA ARG A 297 -3.27 -10.23 -33.61
C ARG A 297 -4.55 -9.68 -34.22
N ASP A 298 -4.67 -9.70 -35.54
CA ASP A 298 -5.81 -9.09 -36.23
C ASP A 298 -7.11 -9.84 -35.89
N ALA A 299 -7.06 -11.18 -35.78
CA ALA A 299 -8.19 -11.99 -35.32
C ALA A 299 -8.64 -11.61 -33.89
N VAL A 300 -7.70 -11.42 -32.96
CA VAL A 300 -8.01 -10.99 -31.58
C VAL A 300 -8.61 -9.58 -31.56
N LEU A 301 -8.07 -8.66 -32.34
CA LEU A 301 -8.56 -7.27 -32.40
C LEU A 301 -9.98 -7.21 -32.98
N GLU A 302 -10.25 -7.99 -34.04
CA GLU A 302 -11.58 -8.09 -34.64
C GLU A 302 -12.57 -8.74 -33.69
N ALA A 303 -12.19 -9.86 -33.06
CA ALA A 303 -13.03 -10.59 -32.11
C ALA A 303 -13.43 -9.76 -30.89
N LEU A 304 -12.57 -8.85 -30.44
CA LEU A 304 -12.83 -7.95 -29.31
C LEU A 304 -13.40 -6.58 -29.73
N ALA A 305 -13.50 -6.31 -31.03
CA ALA A 305 -13.77 -4.97 -31.58
C ALA A 305 -12.91 -3.88 -30.90
N TRP A 306 -11.62 -4.18 -30.71
CA TRP A 306 -10.76 -3.40 -29.83
C TRP A 306 -10.38 -2.04 -30.42
N ARG A 307 -10.50 -0.98 -29.62
CA ARG A 307 -10.16 0.41 -30.00
C ARG A 307 -9.08 1.06 -29.12
N GLY A 308 -8.64 0.35 -28.09
CA GLY A 308 -7.64 0.84 -27.15
C GLY A 308 -6.20 0.54 -27.59
N PRO A 309 -5.21 0.89 -26.77
CA PRO A 309 -3.82 0.59 -27.06
C PRO A 309 -3.54 -0.92 -26.97
N VAL A 310 -2.59 -1.37 -27.80
CA VAL A 310 -2.20 -2.77 -27.96
C VAL A 310 -0.69 -2.86 -27.87
N TYR A 311 -0.20 -3.68 -26.94
CA TYR A 311 1.23 -3.89 -26.72
C TYR A 311 1.59 -5.32 -27.07
N SER A 312 2.68 -5.51 -27.79
CA SER A 312 3.25 -6.82 -28.09
C SER A 312 4.50 -7.01 -27.25
N ILE A 313 4.53 -8.06 -26.42
CA ILE A 313 5.62 -8.29 -25.47
C ILE A 313 6.08 -9.75 -25.49
N ALA A 314 7.34 -9.94 -25.12
CA ALA A 314 7.89 -11.23 -24.75
C ALA A 314 8.36 -11.17 -23.30
N ALA A 315 7.45 -11.47 -22.36
CA ALA A 315 7.70 -11.35 -20.93
C ALA A 315 8.95 -12.11 -20.46
N ILE A 316 9.25 -13.28 -21.04
CA ILE A 316 10.43 -14.09 -20.69
C ILE A 316 11.75 -13.38 -21.07
N ARG A 317 11.75 -12.67 -22.21
CA ARG A 317 12.95 -11.97 -22.71
C ARG A 317 13.05 -10.52 -22.24
N GLY A 318 12.00 -9.99 -21.60
CA GLY A 318 11.90 -8.57 -21.25
C GLY A 318 11.74 -7.65 -22.46
N GLN A 319 11.33 -8.18 -23.62
CA GLN A 319 11.17 -7.38 -24.84
C GLN A 319 9.80 -6.69 -24.83
N GLY A 320 9.79 -5.38 -25.08
CA GLY A 320 8.57 -4.56 -25.13
C GLY A 320 7.99 -4.18 -23.76
N THR A 321 8.57 -4.67 -22.66
CA THR A 321 8.09 -4.37 -21.30
C THR A 321 8.38 -2.95 -20.87
N ASP A 322 9.53 -2.38 -21.25
CA ASP A 322 9.93 -1.03 -20.84
C ASP A 322 9.00 0.04 -21.42
N ALA A 323 8.62 -0.10 -22.70
CA ALA A 323 7.66 0.78 -23.36
C ALA A 323 6.29 0.71 -22.68
N LEU A 324 5.78 -0.51 -22.44
CA LEU A 324 4.53 -0.73 -21.70
C LEU A 324 4.56 -0.08 -20.31
N CYS A 325 5.64 -0.26 -19.55
CA CYS A 325 5.77 0.30 -18.21
C CYS A 325 5.88 1.84 -18.21
N GLY A 326 6.58 2.42 -19.19
CA GLY A 326 6.67 3.87 -19.36
C GLY A 326 5.33 4.52 -19.70
N ASP A 327 4.59 3.92 -20.63
CA ASP A 327 3.26 4.40 -21.03
C ASP A 327 2.25 4.24 -19.87
N LEU A 328 2.31 3.12 -19.13
CA LEU A 328 1.49 2.92 -17.94
C LEU A 328 1.73 3.98 -16.86
N MET A 329 3.00 4.30 -16.58
CA MET A 329 3.32 5.34 -15.60
C MET A 329 2.78 6.70 -16.04
N THR A 330 2.96 7.05 -17.32
CA THR A 330 2.46 8.31 -17.88
C THR A 330 0.94 8.39 -17.79
N TYR A 331 0.24 7.30 -18.13
CA TYR A 331 -1.22 7.22 -18.00
C TYR A 331 -1.69 7.37 -16.55
N LEU A 332 -1.03 6.70 -15.60
CA LEU A 332 -1.35 6.81 -14.18
C LEU A 332 -1.14 8.22 -13.65
N GLU A 333 -0.06 8.90 -14.06
CA GLU A 333 0.22 10.30 -13.73
C GLU A 333 -0.82 11.25 -14.30
N GLU A 334 -1.24 11.05 -15.56
CA GLU A 334 -2.29 11.84 -16.18
C GLU A 334 -3.64 11.68 -15.49
N CYS A 335 -4.02 10.45 -15.12
CA CYS A 335 -5.24 10.21 -14.34
C CYS A 335 -5.21 10.98 -13.03
N ARG A 336 -4.09 10.90 -12.28
CA ARG A 336 -3.92 11.64 -11.02
C ARG A 336 -3.98 13.15 -11.24
N ALA A 337 -3.32 13.66 -12.29
CA ALA A 337 -3.32 15.09 -12.60
C ALA A 337 -4.72 15.62 -12.93
N ARG A 338 -5.53 14.84 -13.65
CA ARG A 338 -6.93 15.18 -13.95
C ARG A 338 -7.80 15.18 -12.69
N GLU A 339 -7.66 14.17 -11.83
CA GLU A 339 -8.36 14.11 -10.54
C GLU A 339 -8.01 15.28 -9.62
N MET A 340 -6.76 15.73 -9.62
CA MET A 340 -6.32 16.88 -8.81
C MET A 340 -6.82 18.22 -9.37
N ALA A 341 -6.93 18.33 -10.70
CA ALA A 341 -7.37 19.54 -11.37
C ALA A 341 -8.89 19.75 -11.28
N ASP A 342 -9.67 18.66 -11.17
CA ASP A 342 -11.13 18.69 -11.16
C ASP A 342 -11.71 17.90 -9.97
N PRO A 343 -12.18 18.60 -8.91
CA PRO A 343 -12.82 17.99 -7.75
C PRO A 343 -14.08 17.18 -8.06
N GLU A 344 -14.85 17.53 -9.11
CA GLU A 344 -16.07 16.81 -9.50
C GLU A 344 -15.72 15.44 -10.10
N LEU A 345 -14.62 15.36 -10.86
CA LEU A 345 -14.07 14.10 -11.39
C LEU A 345 -13.60 13.17 -10.27
N ALA A 346 -12.98 13.72 -9.22
CA ALA A 346 -12.55 12.95 -8.05
C ALA A 346 -13.74 12.40 -7.25
N GLU A 347 -14.84 13.16 -7.14
CA GLU A 347 -16.08 12.67 -6.53
C GLU A 347 -16.76 11.60 -7.40
N MET A 348 -16.82 11.80 -8.71
CA MET A 348 -17.38 10.82 -9.65
C MET A 348 -16.60 9.51 -9.65
N GLU A 349 -15.27 9.56 -9.59
CA GLU A 349 -14.45 8.34 -9.49
C GLU A 349 -14.64 7.63 -8.13
N ARG A 350 -14.80 8.39 -7.03
CA ARG A 350 -15.14 7.79 -5.73
C ARG A 350 -16.50 7.10 -5.78
N GLU A 351 -17.52 7.73 -6.36
CA GLU A 351 -18.84 7.13 -6.54
C GLU A 351 -18.78 5.87 -7.41
N LEU A 352 -17.98 5.89 -8.47
CA LEU A 352 -17.79 4.76 -9.36
C LEU A 352 -17.09 3.61 -8.63
N GLN A 353 -16.07 3.90 -7.81
CA GLN A 353 -15.44 2.93 -6.92
C GLN A 353 -16.43 2.37 -5.89
N THR A 354 -17.30 3.19 -5.31
CA THR A 354 -18.33 2.73 -4.36
C THR A 354 -19.35 1.82 -5.05
N ARG A 355 -19.85 2.21 -6.24
CA ARG A 355 -20.74 1.36 -7.04
C ARG A 355 -20.12 0.01 -7.39
N MET A 356 -18.85 0.01 -7.81
CA MET A 356 -18.11 -1.23 -8.07
C MET A 356 -17.99 -2.11 -6.82
N GLN A 357 -17.78 -1.51 -5.65
CA GLN A 357 -17.72 -2.24 -4.38
C GLN A 357 -19.07 -2.85 -4.00
N ASP A 358 -20.16 -2.12 -4.23
CA ASP A 358 -21.51 -2.59 -3.93
C ASP A 358 -21.94 -3.72 -4.89
N GLU A 359 -21.67 -3.60 -6.19
CA GLU A 359 -21.91 -4.66 -7.17
C GLU A 359 -21.13 -5.93 -6.84
N ALA A 360 -19.84 -5.79 -6.55
CA ALA A 360 -19.00 -6.92 -6.17
C ALA A 360 -19.54 -7.61 -4.90
N ARG A 361 -19.99 -6.83 -3.90
CA ARG A 361 -20.57 -7.36 -2.67
C ARG A 361 -21.86 -8.14 -2.92
N GLN A 362 -22.79 -7.58 -3.69
CA GLN A 362 -24.06 -8.21 -4.04
C GLN A 362 -23.85 -9.52 -4.81
N ARG A 363 -22.90 -9.54 -5.76
CA ARG A 363 -22.57 -10.73 -6.55
C ARG A 363 -22.08 -11.89 -5.68
N ILE A 364 -21.23 -11.60 -4.70
CA ILE A 364 -20.68 -12.60 -3.77
C ILE A 364 -21.75 -13.11 -2.82
N GLU A 365 -22.61 -12.22 -2.29
CA GLU A 365 -23.74 -12.61 -1.45
C GLU A 365 -24.70 -13.53 -2.23
N GLY A 366 -24.95 -13.23 -3.51
CA GLY A 366 -25.72 -14.10 -4.42
C GLY A 366 -25.07 -15.47 -4.64
N LEU A 367 -23.77 -15.52 -4.96
CA LEU A 367 -23.03 -16.79 -5.12
C LEU A 367 -23.00 -17.62 -3.83
N ARG A 368 -22.88 -16.99 -2.66
CA ARG A 368 -22.96 -17.65 -1.34
C ARG A 368 -24.37 -18.14 -0.99
N ALA A 369 -25.41 -17.47 -1.50
CA ALA A 369 -26.80 -17.88 -1.31
C ALA A 369 -27.11 -19.09 -2.19
N LEU A 370 -26.73 -19.04 -3.48
CA LEU A 370 -26.88 -20.17 -4.42
C LEU A 370 -26.21 -21.44 -3.90
N ARG A 371 -24.97 -21.35 -3.39
CA ARG A 371 -24.30 -22.51 -2.80
C ARG A 371 -24.93 -23.02 -1.50
N ARG A 372 -25.50 -22.14 -0.68
CA ARG A 372 -26.26 -22.58 0.51
C ARG A 372 -27.49 -23.38 0.09
N GLN A 373 -28.10 -23.00 -1.02
CA GLN A 373 -29.22 -23.69 -1.63
C GLN A 373 -28.77 -25.03 -2.23
N GLU A 374 -27.72 -25.06 -3.08
CA GLU A 374 -27.15 -26.29 -3.64
C GLU A 374 -26.67 -27.28 -2.56
N ALA A 375 -26.10 -26.80 -1.45
CA ALA A 375 -25.68 -27.64 -0.33
C ALA A 375 -26.85 -28.10 0.56
N GLN A 376 -28.00 -27.41 0.52
CA GLN A 376 -29.24 -27.86 1.15
C GLN A 376 -29.93 -28.90 0.25
N ASP A 377 -30.03 -28.64 -1.05
CA ASP A 377 -30.60 -29.55 -2.04
C ASP A 377 -29.81 -30.87 -2.11
N ALA A 378 -28.47 -30.82 -2.06
CA ALA A 378 -27.62 -32.02 -2.01
C ALA A 378 -27.66 -32.79 -0.68
N ARG A 379 -28.21 -32.21 0.39
CA ARG A 379 -28.47 -32.92 1.67
C ARG A 379 -29.85 -33.58 1.65
N ASP A 380 -30.84 -32.89 1.10
CA ASP A 380 -32.20 -33.43 0.94
C ASP A 380 -32.24 -34.60 -0.06
N ASP A 381 -31.39 -34.61 -1.10
CA ASP A 381 -31.23 -35.74 -2.04
C ASP A 381 -30.46 -36.96 -1.44
N SER A 382 -29.87 -36.83 -0.24
CA SER A 382 -29.07 -37.90 0.38
C SER A 382 -29.80 -38.70 1.47
N ASP A 383 -31.01 -38.31 1.82
CA ASP A 383 -31.83 -38.96 2.87
C ASP A 383 -32.78 -40.06 2.30
N ASP A 384 -32.77 -40.34 1.00
CA ASP A 384 -33.73 -41.25 0.35
C ASP A 384 -33.22 -42.67 0.03
N ASP A 385 -32.02 -43.08 0.47
CA ASP A 385 -31.51 -44.45 0.26
C ASP A 385 -30.72 -44.99 1.48
N PHE A 386 -31.41 -45.36 2.56
CA PHE A 386 -30.97 -46.43 3.46
C PHE A 386 -32.20 -47.01 4.20
N ASP A 387 -32.96 -47.83 3.48
CA ASP A 387 -33.91 -48.79 4.05
C ASP A 387 -33.14 -49.92 4.77
N ASP A 388 -33.67 -50.29 5.95
CA ASP A 388 -33.51 -51.48 6.79
C ASP A 388 -32.49 -52.57 6.39
N ASP A 389 -31.65 -52.97 7.37
CA ASP A 389 -31.64 -54.39 7.81
C ASP A 389 -30.96 -54.56 9.19
N ASP A 390 -31.73 -55.13 10.11
CA ASP A 390 -31.41 -55.60 11.45
C ASP A 390 -30.15 -56.48 11.52
N PHE A 391 -29.26 -56.24 12.50
CA PHE A 391 -28.58 -57.33 13.23
C PHE A 391 -28.20 -56.89 14.65
N ASP A 392 -29.00 -57.35 15.63
CA ASP A 392 -28.63 -57.44 17.05
C ASP A 392 -27.38 -58.32 17.23
N VAL A 393 -26.39 -57.83 17.97
CA VAL A 393 -25.26 -58.64 18.45
C VAL A 393 -25.17 -58.55 19.97
N GLU A 394 -25.59 -59.62 20.65
CA GLU A 394 -25.37 -59.86 22.08
C GLU A 394 -23.86 -59.96 22.38
N VAL A 395 -23.39 -59.17 23.36
CA VAL A 395 -22.01 -59.23 23.84
C VAL A 395 -21.95 -60.10 25.09
N GLU A 396 -21.39 -61.30 24.96
CA GLU A 396 -21.09 -62.21 26.07
C GLU A 396 -19.67 -61.93 26.61
N TYR A 397 -19.56 -61.56 27.88
CA TYR A 397 -18.27 -61.43 28.58
C TYR A 397 -17.84 -62.79 29.13
N VAL A 398 -16.66 -63.26 28.73
CA VAL A 398 -16.01 -64.45 29.31
C VAL A 398 -14.96 -63.97 30.35
N PRO A 399 -14.89 -64.60 31.54
CA PRO A 399 -14.18 -64.09 32.72
C PRO A 399 -12.65 -64.06 32.64
#